data_AF-A0A673K178-F1
#
_entry.id   AF-A0A673K178-F1
#
_cell.length_a   1.000
_cell.length_b   1.000
_cell.length_c   1.000
_cell.angle_alpha   90.00
_cell.angle_beta   90.00
_cell.angle_gamma   90.00
#
_symmetry.space_group_name_H-M   'P 1'
#
loop_
_entity.id
_entity.type
_entity.pdbx_description
1 polymer ?
#
loop_
_entity_poly.entity_id
_entity_poly.type
_entity_poly.pdbx_seq_one_letter_code
_entity_poly.pdbx_strand_id
1 'polypeptide(L)'
;KQPDCNPFSILLNPLIRIYLTARFSLCLCFPGLNVGCFYVVSTLLNRMIIEHYAGEEVNAGRIGLTLVIAGVVGSLLCGIWLDKTKTYKQTTLSVYLLSFVGMVIYAFTLNLGHLWVVFLTSGALGFFMTGYLPLGFEIAVELTYPESEGTSSGLLNCSAQMFGIAFTIIQGKIIDRFSTLAGNIFLCVFLFIGSIMTVLIKSDLRRQKANSQSQTEVIAVSMF
;
A
#
# COMPACT_ATOMS: atom_id res chain seq x y z
N LYS A 1 -7.20 -6.55 46.99
CA LYS A 1 -7.87 -5.63 46.03
C LYS A 1 -7.06 -5.68 44.73
N GLN A 2 -7.36 -6.65 43.87
CA GLN A 2 -6.76 -6.80 42.55
C GLN A 2 -7.15 -5.56 41.72
N PRO A 3 -6.21 -4.92 41.00
CA PRO A 3 -6.59 -3.84 40.10
C PRO A 3 -7.45 -4.46 38.99
N ASP A 4 -8.62 -3.85 38.75
CA ASP A 4 -9.56 -4.21 37.70
C ASP A 4 -8.90 -4.07 36.33
N CYS A 5 -8.20 -5.12 35.90
CA CYS A 5 -7.48 -5.16 34.64
C CYS A 5 -8.48 -5.53 33.54
N ASN A 6 -9.18 -4.53 33.02
CA ASN A 6 -10.05 -4.72 31.85
C ASN A 6 -9.20 -5.29 30.71
N PRO A 7 -9.48 -6.50 30.18
CA PRO A 7 -8.67 -7.12 29.13
C PRO A 7 -8.54 -6.22 27.89
N PHE A 8 -9.54 -5.37 27.65
CA PHE A 8 -9.54 -4.36 26.61
C PHE A 8 -8.46 -3.28 26.79
N SER A 9 -8.22 -2.82 28.03
CA SER A 9 -7.24 -1.76 28.33
C SER A 9 -5.78 -2.24 28.25
N ILE A 10 -5.55 -3.52 28.53
CA ILE A 10 -4.24 -4.18 28.38
C ILE A 10 -3.86 -4.28 26.90
N LEU A 11 -4.85 -4.48 26.02
CA LEU A 11 -4.66 -4.51 24.57
C LEU A 11 -4.52 -3.11 23.96
N LEU A 12 -5.29 -2.13 24.47
CA LEU A 12 -5.38 -0.78 23.89
C LEU A 12 -4.14 0.08 24.18
N ASN A 13 -3.55 -0.02 25.38
CA ASN A 13 -2.39 0.77 25.78
C ASN A 13 -1.12 0.53 24.92
N PRO A 14 -0.74 -0.72 24.56
CA PRO A 14 0.36 -0.95 23.62
C PRO A 14 0.00 -0.48 22.21
N LEU A 15 -1.23 -0.70 21.72
CA LEU A 15 -1.68 -0.22 20.41
C LEU A 15 -1.57 1.31 20.28
N ILE A 16 -1.98 2.05 21.32
CA ILE A 16 -1.88 3.51 21.38
C ILE A 16 -0.42 3.96 21.47
N ARG A 17 0.43 3.30 22.29
CA ARG A 17 1.88 3.58 22.37
C ARG A 17 2.60 3.36 21.04
N ILE A 18 2.20 2.32 20.31
CA ILE A 18 2.70 1.96 18.99
C ILE A 18 2.27 3.02 17.97
N TYR A 19 1.00 3.45 17.99
CA TYR A 19 0.47 4.50 17.10
C TYR A 19 1.09 5.89 17.36
N LEU A 20 1.43 6.21 18.62
CA LEU A 20 2.02 7.49 19.04
C LEU A 20 3.52 7.63 18.74
N THR A 21 4.22 6.55 18.40
CA THR A 21 5.61 6.68 17.95
C THR A 21 5.58 7.21 16.51
N ALA A 22 5.89 8.49 16.32
CA ALA A 22 5.76 9.19 15.02
C ALA A 22 6.37 8.43 13.82
N ARG A 23 7.45 7.68 14.04
CA ARG A 23 8.11 6.84 13.01
C ARG A 23 7.31 5.60 12.61
N PHE A 24 6.55 5.01 13.54
CA PHE A 24 5.75 3.80 13.35
C PHE A 24 4.42 4.12 12.65
N SER A 25 3.77 5.21 13.06
CA SER A 25 2.58 5.75 12.37
C SER A 25 2.88 6.08 10.90
N LEU A 26 4.00 6.75 10.63
CA LEU A 26 4.43 7.06 9.26
C LEU A 26 4.70 5.78 8.44
N CYS A 27 5.37 4.78 9.02
CA CYS A 27 5.66 3.52 8.33
C CYS A 27 4.41 2.72 7.94
N LEU A 28 3.34 2.77 8.74
CA LEU A 28 2.09 2.08 8.44
C LEU A 28 1.18 2.88 7.50
N CYS A 29 1.18 4.21 7.63
CA CYS A 29 0.27 5.07 6.87
C CYS A 29 0.55 5.06 5.37
N PHE A 30 1.82 5.08 4.91
CA PHE A 30 2.10 5.17 3.47
C PHE A 30 1.81 3.90 2.67
N PRO A 31 2.15 2.69 3.18
CA PRO A 31 1.67 1.45 2.60
C PRO A 31 0.14 1.39 2.59
N GLY A 32 -0.50 1.72 3.71
CA GLY A 32 -1.96 1.76 3.82
C GLY A 32 -2.62 2.72 2.83
N LEU A 33 -1.94 3.82 2.46
CA LEU A 33 -2.40 4.80 1.48
C LEU A 33 -2.44 4.23 0.06
N ASN A 34 -1.40 3.47 -0.33
CA ASN A 34 -1.35 2.79 -1.64
C ASN A 34 -2.42 1.70 -1.74
N VAL A 35 -2.53 0.85 -0.70
CA VAL A 35 -3.56 -0.20 -0.63
C VAL A 35 -4.97 0.38 -0.58
N GLY A 36 -5.17 1.46 0.19
CA GLY A 36 -6.44 2.17 0.26
C GLY A 36 -6.84 2.73 -1.11
N CYS A 37 -5.91 3.33 -1.86
CA CYS A 37 -6.17 3.78 -3.23
C CYS A 37 -6.54 2.62 -4.15
N PHE A 38 -5.83 1.49 -4.06
CA PHE A 38 -6.16 0.29 -4.83
C PHE A 38 -7.59 -0.22 -4.54
N TYR A 39 -8.01 -0.20 -3.27
CA TYR A 39 -9.36 -0.59 -2.87
C TYR A 39 -10.43 0.33 -3.45
N VAL A 40 -10.18 1.64 -3.47
CA VAL A 40 -11.08 2.64 -4.06
C VAL A 40 -11.20 2.42 -5.55
N VAL A 41 -10.07 2.25 -6.25
CA VAL A 41 -10.04 1.99 -7.69
C VAL A 41 -10.80 0.71 -8.02
N SER A 42 -10.54 -0.38 -7.29
CA SER A 42 -11.24 -1.66 -7.49
C SER A 42 -12.74 -1.55 -7.24
N THR A 43 -13.14 -0.86 -6.16
CA THR A 43 -14.55 -0.73 -5.75
C THR A 43 -15.35 0.18 -6.69
N LEU A 44 -14.80 1.33 -7.08
CA LEU A 44 -15.47 2.29 -7.96
C LEU A 44 -15.17 2.06 -9.44
N LEU A 45 -14.38 1.03 -9.79
CA LEU A 45 -14.03 0.71 -11.18
C LEU A 45 -15.27 0.66 -12.06
N ASN A 46 -16.28 -0.09 -11.61
CA ASN A 46 -17.51 -0.28 -12.37
C ASN A 46 -18.22 1.05 -12.63
N ARG A 47 -18.32 1.90 -11.59
CA ARG A 47 -18.92 3.24 -11.74
C ARG A 47 -18.14 4.14 -12.71
N MET A 48 -16.81 4.15 -12.60
CA MET A 48 -15.95 4.96 -13.48
C MET A 48 -16.09 4.57 -14.96
N ILE A 49 -16.25 3.28 -15.24
CA ILE A 49 -16.40 2.76 -16.61
C ILE A 49 -17.80 2.99 -17.14
N ILE A 50 -18.86 2.75 -16.35
CA ILE A 50 -20.25 2.95 -16.80
C ILE A 50 -20.53 4.43 -17.11
N GLU A 51 -19.91 5.36 -16.37
CA GLU A 51 -20.03 6.81 -16.64
C GLU A 51 -19.46 7.21 -18.01
N HIS A 52 -18.42 6.51 -18.49
CA HIS A 52 -17.77 6.79 -19.78
C HIS A 52 -18.28 5.88 -20.92
N TYR A 53 -18.76 4.67 -20.62
CA TYR A 53 -19.23 3.67 -21.57
C TYR A 53 -20.59 3.11 -21.13
N ALA A 54 -21.66 3.80 -21.52
CA ALA A 54 -23.02 3.40 -21.19
C ALA A 54 -23.34 2.00 -21.78
N GLY A 55 -23.75 1.05 -20.92
CA GLY A 55 -24.20 -0.30 -21.31
C GLY A 55 -23.12 -1.38 -21.36
N GLU A 56 -21.87 -1.06 -21.04
CA GLU A 56 -20.71 -1.97 -21.12
C GLU A 56 -20.31 -2.56 -19.75
N GLU A 57 -21.29 -2.87 -18.88
CA GLU A 57 -21.06 -3.40 -17.52
C GLU A 57 -20.24 -4.71 -17.53
N VAL A 58 -20.43 -5.55 -18.54
CA VAL A 58 -19.68 -6.80 -18.73
C VAL A 58 -18.19 -6.52 -18.95
N ASN A 59 -17.86 -5.50 -19.73
CA ASN A 59 -16.47 -5.14 -20.00
C ASN A 59 -15.82 -4.44 -18.81
N ALA A 60 -16.59 -3.67 -18.02
CA ALA A 60 -16.14 -3.16 -16.72
C ALA A 60 -15.75 -4.28 -15.76
N GLY A 61 -16.59 -5.33 -15.65
CA GLY A 61 -16.28 -6.53 -14.87
C GLY A 61 -15.02 -7.25 -15.35
N ARG A 62 -14.82 -7.37 -16.68
CA ARG A 62 -13.61 -7.99 -17.26
C ARG A 62 -12.34 -7.20 -16.98
N ILE A 63 -12.41 -5.87 -17.02
CA ILE A 63 -11.29 -4.97 -16.66
C ILE A 63 -10.93 -5.14 -15.19
N GLY A 64 -11.93 -5.23 -14.30
CA GLY A 64 -11.71 -5.50 -12.88
C GLY A 64 -11.09 -6.87 -12.63
N LEU A 65 -11.56 -7.89 -13.34
CA LEU A 65 -10.96 -9.23 -13.28
C LEU A 65 -9.49 -9.21 -13.72
N THR A 66 -9.16 -8.51 -14.81
CA THR A 66 -7.76 -8.41 -15.26
C THR A 66 -6.88 -7.69 -14.26
N LEU A 67 -7.38 -6.60 -13.67
CA LEU A 67 -6.70 -5.86 -12.61
C LEU A 67 -6.37 -6.77 -11.42
N VAL A 68 -7.31 -7.62 -11.00
CA VAL A 68 -7.09 -8.57 -9.89
C VAL A 68 -6.09 -9.67 -10.29
N ILE A 69 -6.27 -10.32 -11.45
CA ILE A 69 -5.36 -11.39 -11.91
C ILE A 69 -3.94 -10.86 -12.08
N ALA A 70 -3.77 -9.71 -12.74
CA ALA A 70 -2.47 -9.08 -12.89
C ALA A 70 -1.87 -8.69 -11.53
N GLY A 71 -2.70 -8.26 -10.58
CA GLY A 71 -2.29 -7.99 -9.20
C GLY A 71 -1.76 -9.22 -8.47
N VAL A 72 -2.42 -10.38 -8.61
CA VAL A 72 -1.95 -11.65 -8.04
C VAL A 72 -0.60 -12.06 -8.64
N VAL A 73 -0.43 -11.92 -9.95
CA VAL A 73 0.87 -12.18 -10.59
C VAL A 73 1.94 -11.21 -10.10
N GLY A 74 1.57 -9.93 -9.93
CA GLY A 74 2.46 -8.88 -9.42
C GLY A 74 2.94 -9.13 -8.00
N SER A 75 2.07 -9.57 -7.09
CA SER A 75 2.46 -9.89 -5.71
C SER A 75 3.39 -11.09 -5.63
N LEU A 76 3.15 -12.13 -6.43
CA LEU A 76 4.04 -13.29 -6.51
C LEU A 76 5.43 -12.91 -7.04
N LEU A 77 5.49 -12.17 -8.14
CA LEU A 77 6.77 -11.75 -8.73
C LEU A 77 7.52 -10.78 -7.82
N CYS A 78 6.84 -9.82 -7.20
CA CYS A 78 7.47 -8.89 -6.26
C CYS A 78 7.98 -9.61 -5.01
N GLY A 79 7.24 -10.60 -4.49
CA GLY A 79 7.68 -11.43 -3.37
C GLY A 79 8.95 -12.21 -3.70
N ILE A 80 8.95 -12.96 -4.82
CA ILE A 80 10.12 -13.73 -5.27
C ILE A 80 11.32 -12.82 -5.56
N TRP A 81 11.08 -11.66 -6.17
CA TRP A 81 12.14 -10.70 -6.46
C TRP A 81 12.78 -10.17 -5.18
N LEU A 82 11.95 -9.89 -4.17
CA LEU A 82 12.39 -9.37 -2.88
C LEU A 82 13.23 -10.41 -2.12
N ASP A 83 12.80 -11.67 -2.12
CA ASP A 83 13.54 -12.80 -1.55
C ASP A 83 14.96 -12.92 -2.12
N LYS A 84 15.12 -12.68 -3.43
CA LYS A 84 16.43 -12.77 -4.10
C LYS A 84 17.31 -11.55 -3.91
N THR A 85 16.76 -10.35 -3.99
CA THR A 85 17.56 -9.12 -4.02
C THR A 85 17.88 -8.59 -2.62
N LYS A 86 17.05 -8.87 -1.61
CA LYS A 86 17.17 -8.33 -0.23
C LYS A 86 17.31 -6.80 -0.17
N THR A 87 17.02 -6.09 -1.26
CA THR A 87 17.09 -4.63 -1.37
C THR A 87 15.70 -4.03 -1.16
N TYR A 88 15.19 -4.18 0.06
CA TYR A 88 13.83 -3.75 0.46
C TYR A 88 13.50 -2.31 0.10
N LYS A 89 14.41 -1.39 0.41
CA LYS A 89 14.17 0.04 0.21
C LYS A 89 14.00 0.42 -1.26
N GLN A 90 14.93 -0.01 -2.11
CA GLN A 90 14.96 0.39 -3.52
C GLN A 90 13.80 -0.21 -4.29
N THR A 91 13.47 -1.48 -4.01
CA THR A 91 12.34 -2.16 -4.62
C THR A 91 11.02 -1.48 -4.25
N THR A 92 10.78 -1.22 -2.97
CA THR A 92 9.55 -0.57 -2.49
C THR A 92 9.38 0.84 -3.04
N LEU A 93 10.44 1.65 -3.06
CA LEU A 93 10.39 2.99 -3.63
C LEU A 93 10.10 2.94 -5.14
N SER A 94 10.76 2.02 -5.86
CA SER A 94 10.54 1.84 -7.29
C SER A 94 9.10 1.41 -7.57
N VAL A 95 8.61 0.38 -6.89
CA VAL A 95 7.24 -0.13 -7.09
C VAL A 95 6.21 0.94 -6.73
N TYR A 96 6.41 1.72 -5.67
CA TYR A 96 5.52 2.82 -5.31
C TYR A 96 5.47 3.92 -6.39
N LEU A 97 6.63 4.30 -6.94
CA LEU A 97 6.70 5.25 -8.05
C LEU A 97 6.01 4.70 -9.31
N LEU A 98 6.21 3.41 -9.62
CA LEU A 98 5.52 2.76 -10.73
C LEU A 98 4.00 2.70 -10.50
N SER A 99 3.52 2.48 -9.27
CA SER A 99 2.09 2.58 -8.94
C SER A 99 1.55 4.00 -9.17
N PHE A 100 2.30 5.03 -8.77
CA PHE A 100 1.90 6.42 -9.00
C PHE A 100 1.81 6.74 -10.49
N VAL A 101 2.83 6.40 -11.26
CA VAL A 101 2.83 6.57 -12.73
C VAL A 101 1.69 5.77 -13.36
N GLY A 102 1.47 4.54 -12.92
CA GLY A 102 0.35 3.71 -13.36
C GLY A 102 -1.00 4.37 -13.10
N MET A 103 -1.18 5.01 -11.95
CA MET A 103 -2.42 5.70 -11.60
C MET A 103 -2.64 6.94 -12.47
N VAL A 104 -1.57 7.70 -12.76
CA VAL A 104 -1.64 8.85 -13.68
C VAL A 104 -2.00 8.39 -15.08
N ILE A 105 -1.34 7.33 -15.59
CA ILE A 105 -1.65 6.76 -16.90
C ILE A 105 -3.09 6.26 -16.95
N TYR A 106 -3.56 5.58 -15.90
CA TYR A 106 -4.95 5.11 -15.80
C TYR A 106 -5.95 6.28 -15.83
N ALA A 107 -5.68 7.37 -15.11
CA ALA A 107 -6.52 8.56 -15.09
C ALA A 107 -6.62 9.23 -16.48
N PHE A 108 -5.51 9.36 -17.20
CA PHE A 108 -5.50 9.88 -18.57
C PHE A 108 -6.17 8.92 -19.56
N THR A 109 -5.94 7.62 -19.41
CA THR A 109 -6.49 6.58 -20.31
C THR A 109 -8.00 6.49 -20.22
N LEU A 110 -8.58 6.63 -19.01
CA LEU A 110 -10.02 6.71 -18.84
C LEU A 110 -10.65 7.86 -19.65
N ASN A 111 -9.96 8.99 -19.77
CA ASN A 111 -10.41 10.15 -20.54
C ASN A 111 -10.33 9.93 -22.07
N LEU A 112 -9.50 9.00 -22.54
CA LEU A 112 -9.28 8.73 -23.97
C LEU A 112 -10.34 7.82 -24.61
N GLY A 113 -11.20 7.14 -23.84
CA GLY A 113 -12.34 6.42 -24.43
C GLY A 113 -12.00 5.15 -25.23
N HIS A 114 -10.77 4.61 -25.12
CA HIS A 114 -10.41 3.32 -25.72
C HIS A 114 -10.36 2.16 -24.70
N LEU A 115 -11.37 1.28 -24.74
CA LEU A 115 -11.51 0.09 -23.85
C LEU A 115 -10.26 -0.80 -23.79
N TRP A 116 -9.59 -1.01 -24.93
CA TRP A 116 -8.41 -1.88 -25.00
C TRP A 116 -7.21 -1.30 -24.21
N VAL A 117 -7.06 0.03 -24.23
CA VAL A 117 -6.00 0.72 -23.49
C VAL A 117 -6.30 0.74 -22.00
N VAL A 118 -7.58 0.87 -21.61
CA VAL A 118 -8.02 0.75 -20.21
C VAL A 118 -7.69 -0.65 -19.67
N PHE A 119 -7.88 -1.71 -20.47
CA PHE A 119 -7.56 -3.08 -20.09
C PHE A 119 -6.07 -3.28 -19.77
N LEU A 120 -5.19 -2.73 -20.62
CA LEU A 120 -3.75 -2.84 -20.43
C LEU A 120 -3.26 -2.02 -19.23
N THR A 121 -3.81 -0.81 -19.07
CA THR A 121 -3.41 0.11 -18.00
C THR A 121 -3.96 -0.30 -16.63
N SER A 122 -5.17 -0.85 -16.55
CA SER A 122 -5.72 -1.42 -15.30
C SER A 122 -4.94 -2.66 -14.86
N GLY A 123 -4.53 -3.50 -15.82
CA GLY A 123 -3.66 -4.65 -15.56
C GLY A 123 -2.30 -4.22 -15.02
N ALA A 124 -1.65 -3.24 -15.66
CA ALA A 124 -0.39 -2.68 -15.18
C ALA A 124 -0.53 -2.02 -13.79
N LEU A 125 -1.60 -1.23 -13.58
CA LEU A 125 -1.90 -0.61 -12.30
C LEU A 125 -2.09 -1.67 -11.20
N GLY A 126 -2.88 -2.70 -11.47
CA GLY A 126 -3.12 -3.81 -10.55
C GLY A 126 -1.84 -4.57 -10.20
N PHE A 127 -1.01 -4.85 -11.22
CA PHE A 127 0.29 -5.51 -11.06
C PHE A 127 1.19 -4.75 -10.08
N PHE A 128 1.36 -3.43 -10.26
CA PHE A 128 2.25 -2.65 -9.39
C PHE A 128 1.63 -2.37 -8.02
N MET A 129 0.34 -2.02 -7.94
CA MET A 129 -0.30 -1.72 -6.65
C MET A 129 -0.45 -2.95 -5.75
N THR A 130 -0.84 -4.10 -6.30
CA THR A 130 -0.90 -5.36 -5.52
C THR A 130 0.50 -5.95 -5.32
N GLY A 131 1.43 -5.73 -6.26
CA GLY A 131 2.85 -6.05 -6.09
C GLY A 131 3.49 -5.36 -4.89
N TYR A 132 2.99 -4.17 -4.52
CA TYR A 132 3.43 -3.44 -3.34
C TYR A 132 3.00 -4.07 -2.00
N LEU A 133 1.88 -4.81 -1.98
CA LEU A 133 1.33 -5.43 -0.77
C LEU A 133 2.36 -6.26 0.01
N PRO A 134 3.00 -7.29 -0.59
CA PRO A 134 3.98 -8.12 0.11
C PRO A 134 5.19 -7.29 0.58
N LEU A 135 5.64 -6.32 -0.21
CA LEU A 135 6.75 -5.43 0.17
C LEU A 135 6.42 -4.61 1.41
N GLY A 136 5.17 -4.13 1.52
CA GLY A 136 4.67 -3.37 2.66
C GLY A 136 4.62 -4.20 3.93
N PHE A 137 4.18 -5.46 3.85
CA PHE A 137 4.19 -6.37 5.00
C PHE A 137 5.62 -6.66 5.48
N GLU A 138 6.55 -6.91 4.56
CA GLU A 138 7.93 -7.25 4.92
C GLU A 138 8.68 -6.06 5.53
N ILE A 139 8.48 -4.85 5.00
CA ILE A 139 9.01 -3.62 5.59
C ILE A 139 8.41 -3.34 6.96
N ALA A 140 7.11 -3.58 7.14
CA ALA A 140 6.46 -3.41 8.43
C ALA A 140 7.15 -4.33 9.45
N VAL A 141 7.21 -5.63 9.19
CA VAL A 141 7.89 -6.61 10.07
C VAL A 141 9.34 -6.21 10.37
N GLU A 142 10.07 -5.69 9.38
CA GLU A 142 11.46 -5.28 9.58
C GLU A 142 11.60 -4.02 10.43
N LEU A 143 10.71 -3.04 10.31
CA LEU A 143 10.72 -1.81 11.12
C LEU A 143 10.18 -2.03 12.53
N THR A 144 9.27 -2.99 12.71
CA THR A 144 8.61 -3.25 14.00
C THR A 144 9.40 -4.20 14.91
N TYR A 145 10.47 -4.82 14.42
CA TYR A 145 11.30 -5.74 15.23
C TYR A 145 11.75 -5.10 16.57
N PRO A 146 11.59 -5.78 17.73
CA PRO A 146 11.25 -7.19 17.94
C PRO A 146 9.76 -7.48 18.24
N GLU A 147 8.83 -6.63 17.79
CA GLU A 147 7.39 -6.86 17.95
C GLU A 147 6.89 -8.05 17.10
N SER A 148 5.76 -8.64 17.50
CA SER A 148 5.22 -9.80 16.78
C SER A 148 4.79 -9.45 15.33
N GLU A 149 5.13 -10.34 14.39
CA GLU A 149 4.80 -10.18 12.97
C GLU A 149 3.28 -10.07 12.74
N GLY A 150 2.50 -10.78 13.55
CA GLY A 150 1.03 -10.76 13.52
C GLY A 150 0.45 -9.40 13.91
N THR A 151 0.99 -8.75 14.94
CA THR A 151 0.55 -7.41 15.36
C THR A 151 0.82 -6.37 14.25
N SER A 152 1.99 -6.45 13.62
CA SER A 152 2.41 -5.53 12.56
C SER A 152 1.54 -5.65 11.32
N SER A 153 1.27 -6.89 10.89
CA SER A 153 0.41 -7.18 9.74
C SER A 153 -1.06 -6.82 10.00
N GLY A 154 -1.53 -7.03 11.23
CA GLY A 154 -2.88 -6.62 11.66
C GLY A 154 -3.05 -5.10 11.65
N LEU A 155 -2.06 -4.35 12.16
CA LEU A 155 -2.07 -2.90 12.12
C LEU A 155 -2.01 -2.34 10.70
N LEU A 156 -1.21 -2.96 9.81
CA LEU A 156 -1.13 -2.55 8.41
C LEU A 156 -2.47 -2.74 7.69
N ASN A 157 -3.12 -3.89 7.86
CA ASN A 157 -4.47 -4.12 7.32
C ASN A 157 -5.51 -3.17 7.91
N CYS A 158 -5.44 -2.90 9.22
CA CYS A 158 -6.32 -1.92 9.86
C CYS A 158 -6.17 -0.54 9.22
N SER A 159 -4.94 -0.07 9.01
CA SER A 159 -4.67 1.19 8.33
C SER A 159 -5.18 1.20 6.89
N ALA A 160 -4.94 0.13 6.13
CA ALA A 160 -5.41 -0.01 4.75
C ALA A 160 -6.94 0.04 4.66
N GLN A 161 -7.65 -0.62 5.58
CA GLN A 161 -9.11 -0.57 5.63
C GLN A 161 -9.64 0.79 6.03
N MET A 162 -9.02 1.46 7.01
CA MET A 162 -9.40 2.82 7.41
C MET A 162 -9.26 3.80 6.23
N PHE A 163 -8.12 3.79 5.53
CA PHE A 163 -7.91 4.62 4.34
C PHE A 163 -8.82 4.21 3.19
N GLY A 164 -9.00 2.91 2.96
CA GLY A 164 -9.90 2.37 1.93
C GLY A 164 -11.33 2.88 2.11
N ILE A 165 -11.90 2.78 3.32
CA ILE A 165 -13.26 3.28 3.61
C ILE A 165 -13.32 4.80 3.45
N ALA A 166 -12.39 5.54 4.05
CA ALA A 166 -12.38 7.00 3.99
C ALA A 166 -12.29 7.51 2.55
N PHE A 167 -11.32 7.00 1.77
CA PHE A 167 -11.15 7.39 0.37
C PHE A 167 -12.32 6.92 -0.50
N THR A 168 -12.92 5.75 -0.25
CA THR A 168 -14.07 5.27 -1.04
C THR A 168 -15.26 6.21 -0.89
N ILE A 169 -15.53 6.68 0.33
CA ILE A 169 -16.61 7.65 0.59
C ILE A 169 -16.31 9.01 -0.04
N ILE A 170 -15.07 9.51 0.12
CA ILE A 170 -14.66 10.81 -0.44
C ILE A 170 -14.73 10.75 -1.97
N GLN A 171 -14.13 9.72 -2.57
CA GLN A 171 -14.14 9.49 -4.01
C GLN A 171 -15.57 9.37 -4.53
N GLY A 172 -16.42 8.56 -3.90
CA GLY A 172 -17.82 8.41 -4.31
C GLY A 172 -18.54 9.75 -4.36
N LYS A 173 -18.37 10.60 -3.34
CA LYS A 173 -18.94 11.96 -3.32
C LYS A 173 -18.34 12.89 -4.36
N ILE A 174 -17.07 12.74 -4.71
CA ILE A 174 -16.41 13.55 -5.75
C ILE A 174 -16.91 13.13 -7.13
N ILE A 175 -17.04 11.83 -7.39
CA ILE A 175 -17.55 11.29 -8.66
C ILE A 175 -19.00 11.75 -8.86
N ASP A 176 -19.86 11.62 -7.84
CA ASP A 176 -21.27 12.02 -7.93
C ASP A 176 -21.47 13.53 -8.16
N ARG A 177 -20.50 14.39 -7.80
CA ARG A 177 -20.68 15.86 -7.78
C ARG A 177 -19.83 16.62 -8.80
N PHE A 178 -18.68 16.09 -9.21
CA PHE A 178 -17.75 16.75 -10.13
C PHE A 178 -17.50 15.94 -11.39
N SER A 179 -16.90 14.75 -11.27
CA SER A 179 -16.64 13.78 -12.36
C SER A 179 -15.66 12.69 -11.87
N THR A 180 -15.66 11.52 -12.52
CA THR A 180 -14.61 10.48 -12.40
C THR A 180 -13.18 11.03 -12.48
N LEU A 181 -12.91 12.02 -13.34
CA LEU A 181 -11.56 12.57 -13.51
C LEU A 181 -11.08 13.33 -12.26
N ALA A 182 -11.96 14.10 -11.61
CA ALA A 182 -11.64 14.82 -10.38
C ALA A 182 -11.31 13.84 -9.23
N GLY A 183 -12.03 12.72 -9.17
CA GLY A 183 -11.73 11.67 -8.23
C GLY A 183 -10.36 11.02 -8.49
N ASN A 184 -10.03 10.72 -9.75
CA ASN A 184 -8.72 10.13 -10.07
C ASN A 184 -7.57 11.09 -9.76
N ILE A 185 -7.76 12.40 -9.96
CA ILE A 185 -6.79 13.43 -9.53
C ILE A 185 -6.63 13.42 -8.01
N PHE A 186 -7.72 13.31 -7.25
CA PHE A 186 -7.66 13.21 -5.78
C PHE A 186 -6.77 12.03 -5.35
N LEU A 187 -6.99 10.84 -5.93
CA LEU A 187 -6.16 9.65 -5.65
C LEU A 187 -4.70 9.86 -6.08
N CYS A 188 -4.45 10.50 -7.22
CA CYS A 188 -3.09 10.84 -7.67
C CYS A 188 -2.38 11.77 -6.69
N VAL A 189 -3.02 12.82 -6.19
CA VAL A 189 -2.42 13.74 -5.21
C VAL A 189 -2.06 13.01 -3.92
N PHE A 190 -2.95 12.14 -3.44
CA PHE A 190 -2.71 11.34 -2.24
C PHE A 190 -1.57 10.33 -2.42
N LEU A 191 -1.51 9.64 -3.57
CA LEU A 191 -0.37 8.80 -3.93
C LEU A 191 0.92 9.60 -4.09
N PHE A 192 0.87 10.81 -4.63
CA PHE A 192 2.05 11.66 -4.76
C PHE A 192 2.61 12.06 -3.39
N ILE A 193 1.74 12.48 -2.47
CA ILE A 193 2.12 12.76 -1.07
C ILE A 193 2.73 11.50 -0.43
N GLY A 194 2.11 10.34 -0.62
CA GLY A 194 2.64 9.07 -0.13
C GLY A 194 3.98 8.70 -0.76
N SER A 195 4.24 9.05 -2.02
CA SER A 195 5.51 8.81 -2.69
C SER A 195 6.63 9.68 -2.12
N ILE A 196 6.37 10.99 -1.94
CA ILE A 196 7.32 11.92 -1.32
C ILE A 196 7.66 11.45 0.09
N MET A 197 6.65 11.05 0.86
CA MET A 197 6.87 10.57 2.20
C MET A 197 7.62 9.24 2.26
N THR A 198 7.36 8.32 1.33
CA THR A 198 8.14 7.08 1.17
C THR A 198 9.62 7.38 0.89
N VAL A 199 9.92 8.43 0.10
CA VAL A 199 11.29 8.90 -0.14
C VAL A 199 11.91 9.53 1.12
N LEU A 200 11.12 10.29 1.88
CA LEU A 200 11.56 10.99 3.10
C LEU A 200 11.74 10.06 4.30
N ILE A 201 11.15 8.86 4.29
CA ILE A 201 11.45 7.82 5.28
C ILE A 201 12.93 7.44 5.14
N LYS A 202 13.73 8.02 6.04
CA LYS A 202 15.13 7.69 6.22
C LYS A 202 15.18 6.23 6.66
N SER A 203 15.81 5.42 5.83
CA SER A 203 16.02 3.99 5.97
C SER A 203 16.99 3.67 7.12
N ASP A 204 16.64 4.03 8.34
CA ASP A 204 17.27 3.42 9.51
C ASP A 204 16.68 2.01 9.65
N LEU A 205 17.18 1.07 8.83
CA LEU A 205 16.91 -0.36 8.96
C LEU A 205 17.52 -0.85 10.27
N ARG A 206 16.78 -0.68 11.37
CA ARG A 206 17.20 -1.07 12.72
C ARG A 206 17.64 -2.54 12.78
N ARG A 207 17.02 -3.43 12.00
CA ARG A 207 17.37 -4.87 11.93
C ARG A 207 18.72 -5.15 11.25
N GLN A 208 19.04 -4.47 10.14
CA GLN A 208 20.38 -4.57 9.52
C GLN A 208 21.45 -3.94 10.42
N LYS A 209 21.13 -2.84 11.10
CA LYS A 209 22.04 -2.19 12.05
C LYS A 209 22.32 -3.07 13.27
N ALA A 210 21.29 -3.73 13.81
CA ALA A 210 21.42 -4.68 14.91
C ALA A 210 22.24 -5.91 14.51
N ASN A 211 21.96 -6.55 13.37
CA ASN A 211 22.74 -7.69 12.88
C ASN A 211 24.20 -7.31 12.57
N SER A 212 24.46 -6.11 12.04
CA SER A 212 25.82 -5.63 11.80
C SER A 212 26.57 -5.36 13.11
N GLN A 213 25.89 -4.85 14.15
CA GLN A 213 26.47 -4.65 15.47
C GLN A 213 26.77 -5.99 16.16
N SER A 214 25.86 -6.97 16.13
CA SER A 214 26.07 -8.31 16.69
C SER A 214 27.21 -9.04 15.97
N GLN A 215 27.30 -8.93 14.65
CA GLN A 215 28.40 -9.53 13.88
C GLN A 215 29.73 -8.84 14.16
N THR A 216 29.73 -7.51 14.34
CA THR A 216 30.94 -6.75 14.74
C THR A 216 31.40 -7.13 16.15
N GLU A 217 30.48 -7.32 17.10
CA GLU A 217 30.81 -7.81 18.44
C GLU A 217 31.40 -9.22 18.41
N VAL A 218 30.82 -10.16 17.65
CA VAL A 218 31.37 -11.52 17.54
C VAL A 218 32.76 -11.52 16.90
N ILE A 219 32.98 -10.71 15.85
CA ILE A 219 34.29 -10.56 15.22
C ILE A 219 35.30 -9.94 16.21
N ALA A 220 34.90 -8.90 16.96
CA ALA A 220 35.75 -8.26 17.96
C ALA A 220 36.13 -9.22 19.10
N VAL A 221 35.20 -10.07 19.55
CA VAL A 221 35.46 -11.09 20.58
C VAL A 221 36.35 -12.22 20.06
N SER A 222 36.26 -12.57 18.77
CA SER A 222 37.13 -13.60 18.16
C SER A 222 38.57 -13.14 17.84
N MET A 223 38.85 -11.84 17.95
CA MET A 223 40.17 -11.26 17.73
C MET A 223 41.00 -11.09 19.03
N PHE A 224 40.42 -11.40 20.19
CA PHE A 224 41.09 -11.49 21.50
C PHE A 224 41.31 -12.95 21.89
#